data_AF-A0A2H0NZY5-F1
#
_entry.id   AF-A0A2H0NZY5-F1
#
_cell.length_a   1.000
_cell.length_b   1.000
_cell.length_c   1.000
_cell.angle_alpha   90.00
_cell.angle_beta   90.00
_cell.angle_gamma   90.00
#
_symmetry.space_group_name_H-M   'P 1'
#
loop_
_entity.id
_entity.type
_entity.pdbx_description
1 polymer ?
#
loop_
_entity_poly.entity_id
_entity_poly.type
_entity_poly.pdbx_seq_one_letter_code
_entity_poly.pdbx_strand_id
1 'polypeptide(L)'
;MKYWIFQNNQVLGPYEPEEMGKISVFSPESLVCPEGRRGTSMGDWQRAGMVPDLSVALVRASASGGGKTALLSIAGMPPEPALKDLAQLGSIQEKVALLEDVVIQLQEGLRAKDAELSSVHQELVGKSREASEIKIEAASRQRESDELKRQISGLEERLASVRILSETLDKAVEEEKRVESDVEKQGQALTDLANEVEELRRQLKEAPPPQPVPAFVPSPAVEQPQSS
;
A
#
# COMPACT_ATOMS: atom_id res chain seq x y z
N MET A 1 38.82 -14.64 -31.54
CA MET A 1 37.42 -14.57 -31.11
C MET A 1 36.56 -14.78 -32.35
N LYS A 2 35.55 -15.66 -32.33
CA LYS A 2 34.71 -15.89 -33.50
C LYS A 2 33.47 -15.00 -33.48
N TYR A 3 32.84 -14.79 -34.63
CA TYR A 3 31.60 -14.03 -34.73
C TYR A 3 30.61 -14.70 -35.67
N TRP A 4 29.34 -14.43 -35.40
CA TRP A 4 28.20 -14.81 -36.22
C TRP A 4 27.73 -13.60 -37.03
N ILE A 5 27.30 -13.81 -38.26
CA ILE A 5 26.76 -12.76 -39.14
C ILE A 5 25.26 -13.02 -39.34
N PHE A 6 24.44 -12.00 -39.16
CA PHE A 6 23.01 -12.07 -39.48
C PHE A 6 22.74 -11.40 -40.82
N GLN A 7 22.27 -12.18 -41.79
CA GLN A 7 22.00 -11.70 -43.14
C GLN A 7 20.91 -12.54 -43.81
N ASN A 8 20.03 -11.89 -44.57
CA ASN A 8 18.90 -12.54 -45.27
C ASN A 8 18.05 -13.41 -44.32
N ASN A 9 17.83 -12.92 -43.10
CA ASN A 9 17.10 -13.63 -42.04
C ASN A 9 17.72 -14.97 -41.63
N GLN A 10 19.01 -15.18 -41.88
CA GLN A 10 19.77 -16.35 -41.47
C GLN A 10 20.99 -15.93 -40.65
N VAL A 11 21.33 -16.76 -39.66
CA VAL A 11 22.55 -16.62 -38.86
C VAL A 11 23.61 -17.53 -39.47
N LEU A 12 24.69 -16.94 -39.99
CA LEU A 12 25.83 -17.63 -40.57
C LEU A 12 27.01 -17.59 -39.59
N GLY A 13 27.75 -18.69 -39.47
CA GLY A 13 28.94 -18.76 -38.62
C GLY A 13 29.04 -20.03 -37.79
N PRO A 14 29.99 -20.09 -36.83
CA PRO A 14 30.89 -19.02 -36.39
C PRO A 14 32.13 -18.85 -37.30
N TYR A 15 32.46 -17.60 -37.66
CA TYR A 15 33.63 -17.25 -38.49
C TYR A 15 34.73 -16.55 -37.69
N GLU A 16 35.98 -16.77 -38.07
CA GLU A 16 37.08 -15.94 -37.60
C GLU A 16 37.15 -14.60 -38.38
N PRO A 17 37.71 -13.51 -37.79
CA PRO A 17 37.82 -12.22 -38.46
C PRO A 17 38.46 -12.30 -39.85
N GLU A 18 39.44 -13.19 -40.02
CA GLU A 18 40.13 -13.40 -41.29
C GLU A 18 39.25 -14.07 -42.36
N GLU A 19 38.29 -14.89 -41.95
CA GLU A 19 37.36 -15.60 -42.83
C GLU A 19 36.23 -14.68 -43.29
N MET A 20 35.78 -13.74 -42.44
CA MET A 20 34.73 -12.78 -42.78
C MET A 20 35.11 -11.87 -43.94
N GLY A 21 36.38 -11.49 -44.04
CA GLY A 21 36.88 -10.68 -45.16
C GLY A 21 36.79 -11.38 -46.52
N LYS A 22 36.62 -12.72 -46.55
CA LYS A 22 36.44 -13.52 -47.77
C LYS A 22 34.96 -13.66 -48.17
N ILE A 23 34.03 -13.33 -47.27
CA ILE A 23 32.60 -13.40 -47.55
C ILE A 23 32.23 -12.15 -48.36
N SER A 24 31.81 -12.34 -49.61
CA SER A 24 31.49 -11.24 -50.53
C SER A 24 30.36 -10.32 -50.04
N VAL A 25 29.57 -10.80 -49.09
CA VAL A 25 28.41 -10.10 -48.54
C VAL A 25 28.71 -9.44 -47.19
N PHE A 26 29.95 -9.52 -46.71
CA PHE A 26 30.39 -8.87 -45.49
C PHE A 26 30.67 -7.38 -45.75
N SER A 27 29.95 -6.52 -45.04
CA SER A 27 30.02 -5.06 -45.18
C SER A 27 29.99 -4.36 -43.82
N PRO A 28 30.35 -3.06 -43.72
CA PRO A 28 30.28 -2.32 -42.45
C PRO A 28 28.88 -2.32 -41.81
N GLU A 29 27.86 -2.45 -42.63
CA GLU A 29 26.45 -2.46 -42.24
C GLU A 29 25.95 -3.84 -41.78
N SER A 30 26.76 -4.90 -41.97
CA SER A 30 26.40 -6.26 -41.60
C SER A 30 26.29 -6.40 -40.08
N LEU A 31 25.25 -7.08 -39.61
CA LEU A 31 25.06 -7.35 -38.18
C LEU A 31 25.90 -8.54 -37.75
N VAL A 32 26.74 -8.32 -36.75
CA VAL A 32 27.64 -9.33 -36.18
C VAL A 32 27.36 -9.53 -34.69
N CYS A 33 27.55 -10.75 -34.22
CA CYS A 33 27.42 -11.12 -32.81
C CYS A 33 28.69 -11.88 -32.37
N PRO A 34 29.45 -11.37 -31.37
CA PRO A 34 30.65 -12.04 -30.88
C PRO A 34 30.30 -13.34 -30.15
N GLU A 35 31.17 -14.33 -30.28
CA GLU A 35 31.10 -15.61 -29.58
C GLU A 35 31.02 -15.39 -28.06
N GLY A 36 29.97 -15.93 -27.43
CA GLY A 36 29.68 -15.76 -26.00
C GLY A 36 28.39 -14.98 -25.71
N ARG A 37 27.81 -14.29 -26.70
CA ARG A 37 26.45 -13.73 -26.62
C ARG A 37 25.46 -14.68 -27.29
N ARG A 38 24.23 -14.77 -26.75
CA ARG A 38 23.22 -15.72 -27.26
C ARG A 38 22.58 -15.24 -28.57
N GLY A 39 22.68 -13.95 -28.91
CA GLY A 39 22.06 -13.40 -30.12
C GLY A 39 20.54 -13.43 -30.10
N THR A 40 19.92 -13.68 -28.94
CA THR A 40 18.46 -13.74 -28.76
C THR A 40 17.84 -12.37 -28.57
N SER A 41 18.64 -11.38 -28.17
CA SER A 41 18.20 -10.00 -27.94
C SER A 41 18.69 -9.10 -29.07
N MET A 42 17.87 -8.14 -29.51
CA MET A 42 18.25 -7.11 -30.50
C MET A 42 19.55 -6.38 -30.13
N GLY A 43 19.86 -6.22 -28.84
CA GLY A 43 21.09 -5.57 -28.36
C GLY A 43 22.37 -6.40 -28.43
N ASP A 44 22.29 -7.69 -28.77
CA ASP A 44 23.47 -8.55 -28.95
C ASP A 44 24.10 -8.41 -30.34
N TRP A 45 23.32 -7.90 -31.31
CA TRP A 45 23.74 -7.71 -32.69
C TRP A 45 24.26 -6.29 -32.88
N GLN A 46 25.50 -6.16 -33.35
CA GLN A 46 26.15 -4.87 -33.59
C GLN A 46 26.54 -4.77 -35.06
N ARG A 47 26.59 -3.54 -35.60
CA ARG A 47 27.11 -3.32 -36.96
C ARG A 47 28.60 -3.65 -36.99
N ALA A 48 29.07 -4.34 -38.03
CA ALA A 48 30.46 -4.74 -38.18
C ALA A 48 31.42 -3.54 -38.09
N GLY A 49 31.02 -2.38 -38.62
CA GLY A 49 31.80 -1.14 -38.52
C GLY A 49 31.99 -0.59 -37.10
N MET A 50 31.15 -1.01 -36.14
CA MET A 50 31.24 -0.61 -34.73
C MET A 50 32.13 -1.56 -33.91
N VAL A 51 32.60 -2.68 -34.49
CA VAL A 51 33.46 -3.66 -33.82
C VAL A 51 34.91 -3.41 -34.24
N PRO A 52 35.78 -2.88 -33.35
CA PRO A 52 37.15 -2.53 -33.70
C PRO A 52 37.95 -3.71 -34.27
N ASP A 53 37.72 -4.90 -33.74
CA ASP A 53 38.41 -6.14 -34.14
C ASP A 53 38.14 -6.55 -35.60
N LEU A 54 37.05 -6.07 -36.19
CA LEU A 54 36.65 -6.38 -37.58
C LEU A 54 37.09 -5.30 -38.59
N SER A 55 37.67 -4.20 -38.14
CA SER A 55 38.13 -3.09 -39.01
C SER A 55 39.10 -3.57 -40.10
N VAL A 56 40.05 -4.43 -39.75
CA VAL A 56 41.04 -5.00 -40.69
C VAL A 56 40.36 -5.91 -41.74
N ALA A 57 39.35 -6.68 -41.32
CA ALA A 57 38.59 -7.54 -42.22
C ALA A 57 37.73 -6.73 -43.20
N LEU A 58 37.14 -5.62 -42.73
CA LEU A 58 36.34 -4.69 -43.54
C LEU A 58 37.18 -3.99 -44.61
N VAL A 59 38.38 -3.54 -44.26
CA VAL A 59 39.32 -2.92 -45.23
C VAL A 59 39.77 -3.94 -46.28
N ARG A 60 39.96 -5.21 -45.89
CA ARG A 60 40.34 -6.27 -46.82
C ARG A 60 39.19 -6.67 -47.76
N ALA A 61 37.97 -6.74 -47.24
CA ALA A 61 36.77 -7.01 -48.02
C ALA A 61 36.53 -5.91 -49.07
N SER A 62 36.71 -4.64 -48.71
CA SER A 62 36.56 -3.51 -49.66
C SER A 62 37.65 -3.48 -50.74
N ALA A 63 38.89 -3.84 -50.40
CA ALA A 63 39.99 -3.97 -51.37
C ALA A 63 39.77 -5.09 -52.40
N SER A 64 38.95 -6.09 -52.06
CA SER A 64 38.68 -7.26 -52.93
C SER A 64 37.50 -7.04 -53.89
N GLY A 65 36.71 -5.98 -53.70
CA GLY A 65 35.47 -5.70 -54.44
C GLY A 65 35.51 -4.51 -55.41
N GLY A 66 36.64 -3.81 -55.58
CA GLY A 66 36.70 -2.54 -56.30
C GLY A 66 37.73 -2.49 -57.43
N GLY A 67 37.27 -2.70 -58.67
CA GLY A 67 37.67 -2.00 -59.90
C GLY A 67 39.15 -1.69 -60.15
N LYS A 68 39.77 -2.47 -61.04
CA LYS A 68 40.97 -2.10 -61.81
C LYS A 68 40.70 -0.89 -62.72
N THR A 69 41.02 0.33 -62.30
CA THR A 69 41.22 1.55 -63.14
C THR A 69 41.75 2.65 -62.21
N ALA A 70 42.83 3.40 -62.43
CA ALA A 70 43.70 3.60 -63.56
C ALA A 70 45.11 3.93 -63.04
N LEU A 71 46.10 3.11 -63.40
CA LEU A 71 47.49 3.52 -63.48
C LEU A 71 47.60 4.37 -64.75
N LEU A 72 47.84 5.68 -64.62
CA LEU A 72 48.60 6.54 -65.53
C LEU A 72 48.47 8.01 -65.05
N SER A 73 49.27 8.40 -64.06
CA SER A 73 49.58 9.80 -63.77
C SER A 73 51.06 10.02 -64.00
N ILE A 74 51.41 10.35 -65.25
CA ILE A 74 52.66 11.02 -65.59
C ILE A 74 52.37 12.52 -65.56
N ALA A 75 53.32 13.31 -65.02
CA ALA A 75 53.34 14.77 -64.95
C ALA A 75 52.53 15.44 -63.82
N GLY A 76 53.03 15.33 -62.59
CA GLY A 76 53.72 16.43 -61.88
C GLY A 76 53.09 17.83 -61.73
N MET A 77 51.88 18.12 -62.21
CA MET A 77 51.15 19.34 -61.86
C MET A 77 49.68 19.00 -61.61
N PRO A 78 49.08 19.50 -60.52
CA PRO A 78 47.66 19.30 -60.28
C PRO A 78 46.87 19.90 -61.46
N PRO A 79 45.82 19.22 -61.95
CA PRO A 79 44.96 19.77 -63.00
C PRO A 79 44.48 21.14 -62.53
N GLU A 80 44.66 22.16 -63.38
CA GLU A 80 44.11 23.49 -63.09
C GLU A 80 42.61 23.35 -62.78
N PRO A 81 42.11 23.98 -61.70
CA PRO A 81 40.70 23.89 -61.37
C PRO A 81 39.91 24.44 -62.55
N ALA A 82 39.10 23.58 -63.17
CA ALA A 82 38.23 24.03 -64.25
C ALA A 82 37.18 24.98 -63.66
N LEU A 83 36.69 25.95 -64.44
CA LEU A 83 35.59 26.84 -64.03
C LEU A 83 34.35 26.09 -63.47
N LYS A 84 34.16 24.84 -63.90
CA LYS A 84 33.11 23.93 -63.40
C LYS A 84 33.34 23.52 -61.94
N ASP A 85 34.59 23.35 -61.52
CA ASP A 85 34.97 22.95 -60.17
C ASP A 85 34.72 24.10 -59.17
N LEU A 86 34.91 25.35 -59.60
CA LEU A 86 34.55 26.54 -58.81
C LEU A 86 33.04 26.67 -58.62
N ALA A 87 32.25 26.40 -59.65
CA ALA A 87 30.79 26.41 -59.54
C ALA A 87 30.28 25.30 -58.60
N GLN A 88 30.90 24.12 -58.66
CA GLN A 88 30.62 23.02 -57.72
C GLN A 88 31.02 23.39 -56.29
N LEU A 89 32.18 24.03 -56.10
CA LEU A 89 32.65 24.47 -54.79
C LEU A 89 31.67 25.49 -54.17
N GLY A 90 31.15 26.44 -54.97
CA GLY A 90 30.13 27.38 -54.51
C GLY A 90 28.83 26.69 -54.05
N SER A 91 28.35 25.69 -54.79
CA SER A 91 27.18 24.90 -54.39
C SER A 91 27.43 24.05 -53.14
N ILE A 92 28.63 23.50 -52.99
CA ILE A 92 29.02 22.76 -51.79
C ILE A 92 29.08 23.71 -50.60
N GLN A 93 29.66 24.90 -50.75
CA GLN A 93 29.75 25.91 -49.71
C GLN A 93 28.35 26.36 -49.23
N GLU A 94 27.40 26.56 -50.15
CA GLU A 94 26.01 26.85 -49.80
C GLU A 94 25.35 25.71 -49.01
N LYS A 95 25.56 24.45 -49.44
CA LYS A 95 25.06 23.29 -48.69
C LYS A 95 25.68 23.15 -47.31
N VAL A 96 26.97 23.46 -47.17
CA VAL A 96 27.67 23.45 -45.88
C VAL A 96 27.07 24.51 -44.96
N ALA A 97 26.85 25.74 -45.45
CA ALA A 97 26.22 26.79 -44.67
C ALA A 97 24.79 26.39 -44.20
N LEU A 98 24.00 25.78 -45.08
CA LEU A 98 22.66 25.27 -44.71
C LEU A 98 22.74 24.14 -43.66
N LEU A 99 23.72 23.25 -43.78
CA LEU A 99 23.92 22.17 -42.80
C LEU A 99 24.40 22.73 -41.45
N GLU A 100 25.25 23.74 -41.45
CA GLU A 100 25.69 24.44 -40.23
C GLU A 100 24.49 25.07 -39.50
N ASP A 101 23.61 25.76 -40.24
CA ASP A 101 22.38 26.33 -39.68
C ASP A 101 21.45 25.27 -39.09
N VAL A 102 21.26 24.15 -39.80
CA VAL A 102 20.44 23.03 -39.29
C VAL A 102 21.06 22.41 -38.04
N VAL A 103 22.39 22.25 -37.99
CA VAL A 103 23.08 21.73 -36.80
C VAL A 103 22.90 22.67 -35.62
N ILE A 104 23.00 23.99 -35.82
CA ILE A 104 22.76 24.98 -34.77
C ILE A 104 21.32 24.86 -34.24
N GLN A 105 20.32 24.82 -35.13
CA GLN A 105 18.92 24.68 -34.74
C GLN A 105 18.64 23.38 -33.97
N LEU A 106 19.25 22.26 -34.39
CA LEU A 106 19.12 20.99 -33.68
C LEU A 106 19.79 21.04 -32.31
N GLN A 107 20.94 21.69 -32.18
CA GLN A 107 21.62 21.87 -30.89
C GLN A 107 20.82 22.75 -29.93
N GLU A 108 20.21 23.83 -30.42
CA GLU A 108 19.32 24.69 -29.64
C GLU A 108 18.06 23.94 -29.21
N GLY A 109 17.43 23.20 -30.14
CA GLY A 109 16.28 22.35 -29.84
C GLY A 109 16.59 21.27 -28.80
N LEU A 110 17.76 20.63 -28.89
CA LEU A 110 18.19 19.65 -27.90
C LEU A 110 18.38 20.27 -26.52
N ARG A 111 19.05 21.43 -26.43
CA ARG A 111 19.20 22.16 -25.16
C ARG A 111 17.86 22.58 -24.55
N ALA A 112 16.92 23.04 -25.39
CA ALA A 112 15.58 23.38 -24.92
C ALA A 112 14.85 22.16 -24.35
N LYS A 113 14.96 21.01 -25.03
CA LYS A 113 14.38 19.74 -24.57
C LYS A 113 15.04 19.23 -23.28
N ASP A 114 16.35 19.36 -23.14
CA ASP A 114 17.06 18.99 -21.90
C ASP A 114 16.62 19.87 -20.72
N ALA A 115 16.37 21.17 -20.95
CA ALA A 115 15.83 22.06 -19.94
C ALA A 115 14.39 21.69 -19.55
N GLU A 116 13.52 21.40 -20.53
CA GLU A 116 12.15 20.91 -20.29
C GLU A 116 12.15 19.59 -19.49
N LEU A 117 12.99 18.62 -19.89
CA LEU A 117 13.12 17.34 -19.19
C LEU A 117 13.58 17.52 -17.75
N SER A 118 14.54 18.41 -17.51
CA SER A 118 15.03 18.73 -16.18
C SER A 118 13.93 19.36 -15.31
N SER A 119 13.13 20.27 -15.87
CA SER A 119 11.99 20.90 -15.18
C SER A 119 10.94 19.86 -14.81
N VAL A 120 10.53 19.02 -15.77
CA VAL A 120 9.53 17.96 -15.53
C VAL A 120 10.04 16.96 -14.49
N HIS A 121 11.32 16.61 -14.52
CA HIS A 121 11.92 15.74 -13.51
C HIS A 121 11.85 16.37 -12.11
N GLN A 122 12.15 17.66 -11.98
CA GLN A 122 12.05 18.38 -10.72
C GLN A 122 10.60 18.43 -10.20
N GLU A 123 9.63 18.69 -11.09
CA GLU A 123 8.20 18.66 -10.73
C GLU A 123 7.76 17.26 -10.28
N LEU A 124 8.21 16.19 -10.95
CA LEU A 124 7.90 14.82 -10.59
C LEU A 124 8.44 14.47 -9.20
N VAL A 125 9.69 14.87 -8.91
CA VAL A 125 10.30 14.68 -7.58
C VAL A 125 9.53 15.47 -6.51
N GLY A 126 9.14 16.72 -6.81
CA GLY A 126 8.32 17.54 -5.92
C GLY A 126 6.97 16.88 -5.60
N LYS A 127 6.22 16.49 -6.63
CA LYS A 127 4.92 15.79 -6.47
C LYS A 127 5.07 14.44 -5.77
N SER A 128 6.16 13.71 -6.01
CA SER A 128 6.43 12.46 -5.31
C SER A 128 6.64 12.69 -3.80
N ARG A 129 7.30 13.79 -3.42
CA ARG A 129 7.50 14.16 -2.02
C ARG A 129 6.17 14.58 -1.38
N GLU A 130 5.40 15.46 -2.02
CA GLU A 130 4.08 15.87 -1.54
C GLU A 130 3.14 14.66 -1.36
N ALA A 131 3.12 13.73 -2.31
CA ALA A 131 2.34 12.50 -2.20
C ALA A 131 2.77 11.64 -1.01
N SER A 132 4.07 11.57 -0.71
CA SER A 132 4.59 10.85 0.46
C SER A 132 4.19 11.51 1.78
N GLU A 133 4.19 12.85 1.85
CA GLU A 133 3.80 13.62 3.03
C GLU A 133 2.29 13.46 3.29
N ILE A 134 1.46 13.61 2.25
CA ILE A 134 0.00 13.38 2.33
C ILE A 134 -0.30 11.95 2.82
N LYS A 135 0.44 10.96 2.34
CA LYS A 135 0.27 9.56 2.77
C LYS A 135 0.59 9.36 4.25
N ILE A 136 1.62 10.03 4.76
CA ILE A 136 1.97 9.98 6.19
C ILE A 136 0.88 10.66 7.03
N GLU A 137 0.38 11.82 6.59
CA GLU A 137 -0.69 12.53 7.28
C GLU A 137 -1.99 11.71 7.32
N ALA A 138 -2.38 11.12 6.18
CA ALA A 138 -3.53 10.25 6.09
C ALA A 138 -3.43 9.05 7.05
N ALA A 139 -2.24 8.45 7.17
CA ALA A 139 -2.00 7.37 8.13
C ALA A 139 -2.11 7.85 9.60
N SER A 140 -1.70 9.09 9.90
CA SER A 140 -1.88 9.67 11.24
C SER A 140 -3.36 9.87 11.56
N ARG A 141 -4.11 10.52 10.67
CA ARG A 141 -5.56 10.75 10.84
C ARG A 141 -6.35 9.45 10.95
N GLN A 142 -5.93 8.40 10.24
CA GLN A 142 -6.55 7.09 10.36
C GLN A 142 -6.36 6.49 11.77
N ARG A 143 -5.16 6.59 12.35
CA ARG A 143 -4.91 6.12 13.72
C ARG A 143 -5.73 6.89 14.75
N GLU A 144 -5.83 8.21 14.60
CA GLU A 144 -6.69 9.05 15.44
C GLU A 144 -8.16 8.64 15.34
N SER A 145 -8.65 8.37 14.13
CA SER A 145 -10.02 7.88 13.92
C SER A 145 -10.26 6.53 14.60
N ASP A 146 -9.30 5.60 14.50
CA ASP A 146 -9.42 4.28 15.13
C ASP A 146 -9.37 4.37 16.66
N GLU A 147 -8.59 5.30 17.22
CA GLU A 147 -8.57 5.57 18.65
C GLU A 147 -9.88 6.18 19.14
N LEU A 148 -10.42 7.18 18.44
CA LEU A 148 -11.73 7.76 18.77
C LEU A 148 -12.85 6.71 18.71
N LYS A 149 -12.81 5.79 17.73
CA LYS A 149 -13.76 4.67 17.67
C LYS A 149 -13.65 3.76 18.89
N ARG A 150 -12.44 3.41 19.33
CA ARG A 150 -12.24 2.63 20.56
C ARG A 150 -12.82 3.34 21.78
N GLN A 151 -12.61 4.65 21.88
CA GLN A 151 -13.15 5.46 22.98
C GLN A 151 -14.68 5.49 22.96
N ILE A 152 -15.29 5.64 21.78
CA ILE A 152 -16.75 5.61 21.63
C ILE A 152 -17.30 4.25 22.09
N SER A 153 -16.74 3.14 21.61
CA SER A 153 -17.17 1.80 22.06
C SER A 153 -17.01 1.62 23.57
N GLY A 154 -15.92 2.10 24.17
CA GLY A 154 -15.73 2.06 25.61
C GLY A 154 -16.75 2.91 26.39
N LEU A 155 -17.18 4.05 25.84
CA LEU A 155 -18.25 4.88 26.44
C LEU A 155 -19.62 4.21 26.29
N GLU A 156 -19.89 3.55 25.17
CA GLU A 156 -21.12 2.79 24.94
C GLU A 156 -21.26 1.64 25.95
N GLU A 157 -20.19 0.89 26.21
CA GLU A 157 -20.17 -0.18 27.22
C GLU A 157 -20.42 0.35 28.64
N ARG A 158 -19.79 1.48 29.00
CA ARG A 158 -20.03 2.14 30.29
C ARG A 158 -21.47 2.61 30.41
N LEU A 159 -22.03 3.17 29.34
CA LEU A 159 -23.41 3.62 29.31
C LEU A 159 -24.39 2.46 29.44
N ALA A 160 -24.12 1.32 28.79
CA ALA A 160 -24.90 0.09 28.98
C ALA A 160 -24.83 -0.40 30.43
N SER A 161 -23.64 -0.38 31.04
CA SER A 161 -23.48 -0.75 32.46
C SER A 161 -24.27 0.17 33.39
N VAL A 162 -24.25 1.48 33.15
CA VAL A 162 -25.02 2.46 33.93
C VAL A 162 -26.52 2.23 33.78
N ARG A 163 -27.01 1.87 32.58
CA ARG A 163 -28.43 1.52 32.39
C ARG A 163 -28.84 0.32 33.23
N ILE A 164 -28.05 -0.75 33.23
CA ILE A 164 -28.32 -1.96 34.04
C ILE A 164 -28.32 -1.60 35.54
N LEU A 165 -27.38 -0.78 35.99
CA LEU A 165 -27.34 -0.31 37.38
C LEU A 165 -28.57 0.53 37.74
N SER A 166 -29.02 1.42 36.84
CA SER A 166 -30.25 2.20 37.02
C SER A 166 -31.47 1.29 37.17
N GLU A 167 -31.64 0.31 36.29
CA GLU A 167 -32.74 -0.65 36.36
C GLU A 167 -32.71 -1.49 37.65
N THR A 168 -31.51 -1.81 38.14
CA THR A 168 -31.34 -2.54 39.40
C THR A 168 -31.69 -1.67 40.59
N LEU A 169 -31.28 -0.39 40.56
CA LEU A 169 -31.64 0.59 41.58
C LEU A 169 -33.15 0.82 41.64
N ASP A 170 -33.81 0.95 40.49
CA ASP A 170 -35.26 1.10 40.41
C ASP A 170 -35.98 -0.09 41.07
N LYS A 171 -35.53 -1.32 40.82
CA LYS A 171 -36.07 -2.52 41.49
C LYS A 171 -35.83 -2.50 42.99
N ALA A 172 -34.64 -2.09 43.43
CA ALA A 172 -34.32 -2.01 44.85
C ALA A 172 -35.20 -0.98 45.58
N VAL A 173 -35.47 0.16 44.93
CA VAL A 173 -36.38 1.20 45.46
C VAL A 173 -37.81 0.69 45.56
N GLU A 174 -38.30 -0.08 44.58
CA GLU A 174 -39.65 -0.66 44.67
C GLU A 174 -39.76 -1.72 45.78
N GLU A 175 -38.74 -2.55 45.99
CA GLU A 175 -38.71 -3.47 47.14
C GLU A 175 -38.58 -2.72 48.47
N GLU A 176 -37.82 -1.63 48.54
CA GLU A 176 -37.75 -0.77 49.73
C GLU A 176 -39.13 -0.21 50.09
N LYS A 177 -39.87 0.35 49.13
CA LYS A 177 -41.25 0.83 49.34
C LYS A 177 -42.19 -0.27 49.82
N ARG A 178 -42.03 -1.48 49.30
CA ARG A 178 -42.83 -2.64 49.73
C ARG A 178 -42.54 -2.99 51.19
N VAL A 179 -41.26 -3.05 51.57
CA VAL A 179 -40.84 -3.30 52.95
C VAL A 179 -41.34 -2.19 53.88
N GLU A 180 -41.25 -0.92 53.47
CA GLU A 180 -41.78 0.21 54.22
C GLU A 180 -43.28 0.07 54.50
N SER A 181 -44.08 -0.29 53.48
CA SER A 181 -45.51 -0.55 53.65
C SER A 181 -45.81 -1.72 54.59
N ASP A 182 -45.01 -2.78 54.55
CA ASP A 182 -45.18 -3.93 55.43
C ASP A 182 -44.80 -3.61 56.88
N VAL A 183 -43.75 -2.80 57.09
CA VAL A 183 -43.37 -2.26 58.41
C VAL A 183 -44.49 -1.36 58.98
N GLU A 184 -45.10 -0.51 58.16
CA GLU A 184 -46.22 0.35 58.58
C GLU A 184 -47.43 -0.49 59.03
N LYS A 185 -47.80 -1.53 58.27
CA LYS A 185 -48.87 -2.46 58.65
C LYS A 185 -48.56 -3.20 59.94
N GLN A 186 -47.32 -3.67 60.11
CA GLN A 186 -46.89 -4.33 61.35
C GLN A 186 -46.92 -3.36 62.54
N GLY A 187 -46.50 -2.11 62.34
CA GLY A 187 -46.58 -1.05 63.35
C GLY A 187 -48.03 -0.77 63.79
N GLN A 188 -48.96 -0.72 62.84
CA GLN A 188 -50.39 -0.60 63.13
C GLN A 188 -50.90 -1.81 63.92
N ALA A 189 -50.59 -3.03 63.49
CA ALA A 189 -51.02 -4.24 64.18
C ALA A 189 -50.46 -4.34 65.63
N LEU A 190 -49.22 -3.90 65.84
CA LEU A 190 -48.63 -3.81 67.19
C LEU A 190 -49.34 -2.78 68.06
N THR A 191 -49.73 -1.64 67.48
CA THR A 191 -50.49 -0.59 68.17
C THR A 191 -51.88 -1.11 68.57
N ASP A 192 -52.57 -1.80 67.66
CA ASP A 192 -53.87 -2.41 67.93
C ASP A 192 -53.77 -3.47 69.04
N LEU A 193 -52.76 -4.35 68.97
CA LEU A 193 -52.52 -5.36 70.00
C LEU A 193 -52.17 -4.74 71.37
N ALA A 194 -51.39 -3.66 71.38
CA ALA A 194 -51.06 -2.94 72.61
C ALA A 194 -52.32 -2.36 73.26
N ASN A 195 -53.22 -1.76 72.46
CA ASN A 195 -54.51 -1.25 72.94
C ASN A 195 -55.38 -2.39 73.49
N GLU A 196 -55.42 -3.53 72.82
CA GLU A 196 -56.18 -4.71 73.29
C GLU A 196 -55.63 -5.26 74.62
N VAL A 197 -54.31 -5.36 74.77
CA VAL A 197 -53.68 -5.74 76.05
C VAL A 197 -53.99 -4.75 77.16
N GLU A 198 -53.99 -3.45 76.87
CA GLU A 198 -54.35 -2.41 77.84
C GLU A 198 -55.82 -2.50 78.26
N GLU A 199 -56.72 -2.75 77.31
CA GLU A 199 -58.14 -2.97 77.57
C GLU A 199 -58.37 -4.25 78.38
N LEU A 200 -57.70 -5.35 78.07
CA LEU A 200 -57.75 -6.60 78.86
C LEU A 200 -57.23 -6.38 80.29
N ARG A 201 -56.16 -5.59 80.47
CA ARG A 201 -55.67 -5.21 81.80
C ARG A 201 -56.69 -4.37 82.57
N ARG A 202 -57.42 -3.48 81.89
CA ARG A 202 -58.51 -2.69 82.48
C ARG A 202 -59.65 -3.60 82.94
N GLN A 203 -60.09 -4.54 82.10
CA GLN A 203 -61.13 -5.52 82.43
C GLN A 203 -60.73 -6.40 83.62
N LEU A 204 -59.47 -6.85 83.68
CA LEU A 204 -58.96 -7.62 84.81
C LEU A 204 -58.97 -6.81 86.12
N LYS A 205 -58.75 -5.49 86.04
CA LYS A 205 -58.78 -4.59 87.19
C LYS A 205 -60.20 -4.23 87.65
N GLU A 206 -61.17 -4.23 86.74
CA GLU A 206 -62.61 -4.07 87.04
C GLU A 206 -63.31 -5.37 87.46
N ALA A 207 -62.64 -6.53 87.31
CA ALA A 207 -63.19 -7.81 87.74
C ALA A 207 -63.42 -7.83 89.27
N PRO A 208 -64.61 -8.23 89.74
CA PRO A 208 -64.93 -8.27 91.17
C PRO A 208 -64.01 -9.27 91.90
N PRO A 209 -63.69 -9.04 93.19
CA PRO A 209 -62.82 -9.93 93.95
C PRO A 209 -63.35 -11.37 93.90
N PRO A 210 -62.46 -12.38 93.81
CA PRO A 210 -62.88 -13.77 93.70
C PRO A 210 -63.78 -14.10 94.88
N GLN A 211 -65.00 -14.54 94.60
CA GLN A 211 -65.88 -15.11 95.61
C GLN A 211 -65.16 -16.33 96.23
N PRO A 212 -65.23 -16.51 97.55
CA PRO A 212 -64.61 -17.65 98.21
C PRO A 212 -65.21 -18.93 97.63
N VAL A 213 -64.35 -19.74 97.00
CA VAL A 213 -64.70 -21.08 96.52
C VAL A 213 -65.33 -21.88 97.68
N PRO A 214 -66.52 -22.47 97.49
CA PRO A 214 -67.09 -23.36 98.48
C PRO A 214 -66.20 -24.58 98.64
N ALA A 215 -66.04 -24.99 99.89
CA ALA A 215 -65.18 -26.07 100.34
C ALA A 215 -65.27 -27.32 99.44
N PHE A 216 -64.09 -27.78 99.06
CA PHE A 216 -63.83 -29.05 98.39
C PHE A 216 -64.49 -30.19 99.19
N VAL A 217 -65.57 -30.75 98.64
CA VAL A 217 -66.14 -32.02 99.13
C VAL A 217 -65.37 -33.14 98.42
N PRO A 218 -64.69 -34.05 99.15
CA PRO A 218 -63.96 -35.14 98.54
C PRO A 218 -64.90 -36.30 98.21
N SER A 219 -64.72 -36.93 97.04
CA SER A 219 -64.88 -38.39 96.75
C SER A 219 -65.46 -38.66 95.35
N PRO A 220 -65.31 -39.89 94.81
CA PRO A 220 -64.20 -40.83 94.90
C PRO A 220 -63.75 -41.33 93.50
N ALA A 221 -62.72 -42.18 93.53
CA ALA A 221 -62.12 -42.90 92.41
C ALA A 221 -63.10 -43.57 91.45
N VAL A 222 -62.84 -43.45 90.14
CA VAL A 222 -63.20 -44.38 89.06
C VAL A 222 -62.12 -44.19 87.96
N GLU A 223 -61.10 -45.04 87.91
CA GLU A 223 -61.00 -46.28 87.13
C GLU A 223 -60.48 -46.03 85.70
N GLN A 224 -59.33 -46.65 85.41
CA GLN A 224 -58.73 -46.78 84.07
C GLN A 224 -59.73 -47.46 83.11
N PRO A 225 -59.54 -47.33 81.79
CA PRO A 225 -58.77 -48.39 81.13
C PRO A 225 -57.80 -47.90 80.05
N GLN A 226 -56.85 -48.79 79.81
CA GLN A 226 -55.88 -48.85 78.72
C GLN A 226 -56.53 -49.05 77.34
N SER A 227 -55.64 -49.04 76.34
CA SER A 227 -55.77 -49.57 74.97
C SER A 227 -56.23 -48.54 73.94
N SER A 228 -55.58 -48.32 72.80
CA SER A 228 -54.38 -48.91 72.16
C SER A 228 -53.85 -47.94 71.12
#